data_AF-A0A0A5FTY5-F1
#
_entry.id   AF-A0A0A5FTY5-F1
#
_cell.length_a   1.000
_cell.length_b   1.000
_cell.length_c   1.000
_cell.angle_alpha   90.00
_cell.angle_beta   90.00
_cell.angle_gamma   90.00
#
_symmetry.space_group_name_H-M   'P 1'
#
loop_
_entity.id
_entity.type
_entity.pdbx_description
1 polymer ?
#
loop_
_entity_poly.entity_id
_entity_poly.type
_entity_poly.pdbx_seq_one_letter_code
_entity_poly.pdbx_strand_id
1 'polypeptide(L)'
;MNKTSIKQINLDIIINDIKSILNQHLDDEMQKYVHVNNIIKIARHIMSDLKFFAIKDPASNKELDYIYNTYYSFKTVMYYRIANELVNISRNNIAYQLKHNANKLSQYIKVQTAIEIHPAAEIGVPFVIDHGTGTVIGETAKIGRNCYMLQGVVLGSEGIANNSSGKRHPTIGNNVEIGAHVRIFGPITIGDHVKISPYSIILNDIPSSSNVIVQSEYQVNKSKAYPIKVFGVIPREASVLEINGEYLSSFHLFIKDTNHLLDKNIVYQIIDKSDNKILVQITPLTIQIDKNTIRNLSLVFEYDGKEVLIINRCMALEKILLQQIEC
;
A
#
# COMPACT_ATOMS: atom_id res chain seq x y z
N MET A 1 -9.74 -13.45 39.85
CA MET A 1 -10.68 -13.37 38.72
C MET A 1 -10.45 -14.58 37.83
N ASN A 2 -11.45 -15.46 37.71
CA ASN A 2 -11.38 -16.61 36.84
C ASN A 2 -11.13 -16.12 35.40
N LYS A 3 -9.99 -16.52 34.80
CA LYS A 3 -9.81 -16.46 33.36
C LYS A 3 -10.87 -17.40 32.77
N THR A 4 -12.03 -16.87 32.41
CA THR A 4 -12.95 -17.55 31.51
C THR A 4 -12.11 -18.02 30.34
N SER A 5 -11.95 -19.33 30.14
CA SER A 5 -11.14 -19.85 29.05
C SER A 5 -11.78 -19.34 27.76
N ILE A 6 -11.15 -18.34 27.13
CA ILE A 6 -11.54 -17.90 25.80
C ILE A 6 -11.40 -19.16 24.94
N LYS A 7 -12.52 -19.62 24.36
CA LYS A 7 -12.50 -20.77 23.47
C LYS A 7 -11.58 -20.42 22.31
N GLN A 8 -10.48 -21.17 22.17
CA GLN A 8 -9.54 -20.98 21.08
C GLN A 8 -10.27 -21.13 19.73
N ILE A 9 -10.17 -20.13 18.86
CA ILE A 9 -10.79 -20.12 17.55
C ILE A 9 -10.40 -21.39 16.77
N ASN A 10 -11.41 -22.04 16.20
CA ASN A 10 -11.26 -23.29 15.47
C ASN A 10 -12.21 -23.31 14.26
N LEU A 11 -12.13 -24.37 13.45
CA LEU A 11 -12.92 -24.48 12.24
C LEU A 11 -14.44 -24.52 12.51
N ASP A 12 -14.88 -25.12 13.62
CA ASP A 12 -16.31 -25.23 13.92
C ASP A 12 -16.93 -23.86 14.20
N ILE A 13 -16.20 -22.99 14.92
CA ILE A 13 -16.62 -21.60 15.15
C ILE A 13 -16.74 -20.86 13.81
N ILE A 14 -15.72 -20.95 12.95
CA ILE A 14 -15.74 -20.30 11.63
C ILE A 14 -16.88 -20.85 10.76
N ILE A 15 -17.13 -22.16 10.77
CA ILE A 15 -18.23 -22.80 10.03
C ILE A 15 -19.59 -22.27 10.51
N ASN A 16 -19.78 -22.14 11.82
CA ASN A 16 -21.03 -21.61 12.38
C ASN A 16 -21.23 -20.14 12.01
N ASP A 17 -20.17 -19.33 12.01
CA ASP A 17 -20.26 -17.93 11.60
C ASP A 17 -20.56 -17.80 10.10
N ILE A 18 -19.95 -18.63 9.24
CA ILE A 18 -20.29 -18.68 7.80
C ILE A 18 -21.78 -19.02 7.62
N LYS A 19 -22.29 -20.03 8.32
CA LYS A 19 -23.71 -20.41 8.25
C LYS A 19 -24.61 -19.26 8.71
N SER A 20 -24.24 -18.59 9.79
CA SER A 20 -24.98 -17.42 10.31
C SER A 20 -25.04 -16.30 9.26
N ILE A 21 -23.91 -15.96 8.64
CA ILE A 21 -23.82 -14.95 7.57
C ILE A 21 -24.69 -15.36 6.37
N LEU A 22 -24.61 -16.62 5.94
CA LEU A 22 -25.42 -17.11 4.82
C LEU A 22 -26.91 -17.02 5.14
N ASN A 23 -27.35 -17.44 6.33
CA ASN A 23 -28.75 -17.36 6.75
C ASN A 23 -29.26 -15.91 6.83
N GLN A 24 -28.40 -14.97 7.21
CA GLN A 24 -28.77 -13.56 7.29
C GLN A 24 -28.91 -12.89 5.91
N HIS A 25 -28.16 -13.36 4.90
CA HIS A 25 -28.01 -12.66 3.63
C HIS A 25 -28.58 -13.41 2.41
N LEU A 26 -28.91 -14.69 2.53
CA LEU A 26 -29.52 -15.50 1.47
C LEU A 26 -30.89 -16.03 1.92
N ASP A 27 -31.85 -16.00 0.99
CA ASP A 27 -33.12 -16.70 1.17
C ASP A 27 -32.97 -18.23 1.09
N ASP A 28 -34.01 -18.96 1.51
CA ASP A 28 -34.05 -20.42 1.54
C ASP A 28 -33.90 -21.06 0.16
N GLU A 29 -34.24 -20.35 -0.92
CA GLU A 29 -34.08 -20.86 -2.29
C GLU A 29 -32.60 -20.87 -2.68
N MET A 30 -31.90 -19.78 -2.39
CA MET A 30 -30.49 -19.60 -2.71
C MET A 30 -29.56 -20.44 -1.84
N GLN A 31 -29.93 -20.67 -0.58
CA GLN A 31 -29.15 -21.49 0.35
C GLN A 31 -28.99 -22.95 -0.13
N LYS A 32 -29.96 -23.49 -0.88
CA LYS A 32 -29.92 -24.88 -1.41
C LYS A 32 -28.72 -25.16 -2.31
N TYR A 33 -28.17 -24.12 -2.94
CA TYR A 33 -27.00 -24.23 -3.83
C TYR A 33 -25.67 -24.21 -3.07
N VAL A 34 -25.67 -23.87 -1.78
CA VAL A 34 -24.45 -23.81 -0.96
C VAL A 34 -24.30 -25.11 -0.17
N HIS A 35 -23.50 -26.04 -0.70
CA HIS A 35 -23.29 -27.33 -0.06
C HIS A 35 -22.31 -27.23 1.12
N VAL A 36 -22.38 -28.23 2.01
CA VAL A 36 -21.46 -28.34 3.17
C VAL A 36 -19.99 -28.30 2.77
N ASN A 37 -19.64 -28.88 1.62
CA ASN A 37 -18.27 -28.87 1.10
C ASN A 37 -17.79 -27.46 0.73
N ASN A 38 -18.68 -26.59 0.24
CA ASN A 38 -18.35 -25.18 -0.01
C ASN A 38 -18.05 -24.47 1.32
N ILE A 39 -18.88 -24.67 2.35
CA ILE A 39 -18.69 -24.08 3.67
C ILE A 39 -17.36 -24.52 4.30
N ILE A 40 -17.03 -25.82 4.22
CA ILE A 40 -15.76 -26.36 4.73
C ILE A 40 -14.57 -25.77 3.97
N LYS A 41 -14.66 -25.64 2.64
CA LYS A 41 -13.62 -25.00 1.82
C LYS A 41 -13.40 -23.55 2.24
N ILE A 42 -14.48 -22.77 2.38
CA ILE A 42 -14.42 -21.36 2.82
C ILE A 42 -13.77 -21.26 4.21
N ALA A 43 -14.20 -22.09 5.17
CA ALA A 43 -13.66 -22.09 6.52
C ALA A 43 -12.15 -22.38 6.57
N ARG A 44 -11.67 -23.31 5.73
CA ARG A 44 -10.23 -23.61 5.61
C ARG A 44 -9.43 -22.43 5.04
N HIS A 45 -10.00 -21.71 4.06
CA HIS A 45 -9.37 -20.51 3.52
C HIS A 45 -9.28 -19.41 4.58
N ILE A 46 -10.38 -19.12 5.28
CA ILE A 46 -10.42 -18.13 6.36
C ILE A 46 -9.44 -18.46 7.48
N MET A 47 -9.38 -19.73 7.90
CA MET A 47 -8.41 -20.17 8.91
C MET A 47 -6.96 -19.99 8.45
N SER A 48 -6.68 -20.18 7.15
CA SER A 48 -5.34 -19.96 6.59
C SER A 48 -4.99 -18.47 6.54
N ASP A 49 -5.95 -17.63 6.13
CA ASP A 49 -5.82 -16.16 6.13
C ASP A 49 -5.55 -15.66 7.58
N LEU A 50 -6.31 -16.16 8.57
CA LEU A 50 -6.18 -15.80 9.99
C LEU A 50 -4.81 -16.14 10.56
N LYS A 51 -4.33 -17.36 10.31
CA LYS A 51 -3.01 -17.81 10.75
C LYS A 51 -1.90 -16.99 10.12
N PHE A 52 -2.02 -16.67 8.83
CA PHE A 52 -1.04 -15.85 8.14
C PHE A 52 -1.02 -14.41 8.69
N PHE A 53 -2.18 -13.83 8.99
CA PHE A 53 -2.27 -12.52 9.63
C PHE A 53 -1.55 -12.52 10.99
N ALA A 54 -1.86 -13.51 11.85
CA ALA A 54 -1.23 -13.62 13.17
C ALA A 54 0.29 -13.82 13.13
N ILE A 55 0.83 -14.42 12.07
CA ILE A 55 2.27 -14.57 11.88
C ILE A 55 2.90 -13.24 11.45
N LYS A 56 2.22 -12.47 10.60
CA LYS A 56 2.77 -11.27 9.96
C LYS A 56 2.61 -10.01 10.81
N ASP A 57 1.51 -9.87 11.54
CA ASP A 57 1.27 -8.71 12.39
C ASP A 57 1.78 -8.97 13.83
N PRO A 58 2.85 -8.27 14.25
CA PRO A 58 3.37 -8.41 15.61
C PRO A 58 2.41 -7.89 16.69
N ALA A 59 1.52 -6.95 16.39
CA ALA A 59 0.60 -6.38 17.37
C ALA A 59 -0.40 -7.42 17.91
N SER A 60 -0.70 -8.43 17.09
CA SER A 60 -1.56 -9.55 17.49
C SER A 60 -0.95 -10.50 18.51
N ASN A 61 0.37 -10.45 18.76
CA ASN A 61 1.09 -11.45 19.57
C ASN A 61 0.84 -12.92 19.16
N LYS A 62 0.52 -13.17 17.89
CA LYS A 62 0.12 -14.48 17.34
C LYS A 62 -1.19 -15.02 17.91
N GLU A 63 -2.00 -14.20 18.58
CA GLU A 63 -3.29 -14.59 19.14
C GLU A 63 -4.40 -14.56 18.07
N LEU A 64 -4.80 -15.75 17.60
CA LEU A 64 -5.83 -15.87 16.57
C LEU A 64 -7.19 -15.29 17.02
N ASP A 65 -7.56 -15.50 18.29
CA ASP A 65 -8.81 -15.00 18.86
C ASP A 65 -8.87 -13.47 18.87
N TYR A 66 -7.74 -12.82 19.12
CA TYR A 66 -7.66 -11.36 19.15
C TYR A 66 -7.97 -10.79 17.75
N ILE A 67 -7.31 -11.30 16.70
CA ILE A 67 -7.56 -10.88 15.32
C ILE A 67 -9.00 -11.18 14.91
N TYR A 68 -9.46 -12.42 15.14
CA TYR A 68 -10.78 -12.87 14.71
C TYR A 68 -11.90 -11.95 15.23
N ASN A 69 -11.81 -11.56 16.50
CA ASN A 69 -12.85 -10.78 17.15
C ASN A 69 -12.73 -9.27 16.88
N THR A 70 -11.51 -8.75 16.71
CA THR A 70 -11.27 -7.30 16.73
C THR A 70 -10.88 -6.68 15.38
N TYR A 71 -10.38 -7.47 14.41
CA TYR A 71 -9.84 -6.91 13.16
C TYR A 71 -10.93 -6.90 12.07
N TYR A 72 -11.47 -5.71 11.80
CA TYR A 72 -12.47 -5.52 10.76
C TYR A 72 -11.93 -5.79 9.35
N SER A 73 -10.65 -5.52 9.09
CA SER A 73 -10.03 -5.83 7.80
C SER A 73 -10.01 -7.35 7.52
N PHE A 74 -9.76 -8.16 8.56
CA PHE A 74 -9.88 -9.62 8.47
C PHE A 74 -11.33 -10.06 8.21
N LYS A 75 -12.32 -9.45 8.88
CA LYS A 75 -13.74 -9.71 8.61
C LYS A 75 -14.10 -9.44 7.15
N THR A 76 -13.54 -8.40 6.53
CA THR A 76 -13.77 -8.15 5.09
C THR A 76 -13.23 -9.27 4.20
N VAL A 77 -12.03 -9.79 4.47
CA VAL A 77 -11.50 -10.95 3.73
C VAL A 77 -12.41 -12.16 3.91
N MET A 78 -12.89 -12.43 5.12
CA MET A 78 -13.85 -13.51 5.39
C MET A 78 -15.14 -13.38 4.57
N TYR A 79 -15.78 -12.20 4.59
CA TYR A 79 -16.99 -11.94 3.81
C TYR A 79 -16.72 -12.07 2.30
N TYR A 80 -15.56 -11.61 1.83
CA TYR A 80 -15.14 -11.81 0.45
C TYR A 80 -14.99 -13.31 0.10
N ARG A 81 -14.40 -14.15 0.96
CA ARG A 81 -14.30 -15.60 0.69
C ARG A 81 -15.68 -16.24 0.49
N ILE A 82 -16.66 -15.84 1.31
CA ILE A 82 -18.05 -16.29 1.18
C ILE A 82 -18.63 -15.79 -0.16
N ALA A 83 -18.56 -14.48 -0.42
CA ALA A 83 -19.12 -13.87 -1.61
C ALA A 83 -18.50 -14.42 -2.91
N ASN A 84 -17.19 -14.66 -2.92
CA ASN A 84 -16.49 -15.25 -4.06
C ASN A 84 -16.95 -16.68 -4.34
N GLU A 85 -17.17 -17.49 -3.31
CA GLU A 85 -17.70 -18.84 -3.50
C GLU A 85 -19.12 -18.82 -4.08
N LEU A 86 -19.98 -17.87 -3.66
CA LEU A 86 -21.30 -17.68 -4.28
C LEU A 86 -21.20 -17.36 -5.77
N VAL A 87 -20.24 -16.50 -6.17
CA VAL A 87 -19.94 -16.24 -7.59
C VAL A 87 -19.50 -17.51 -8.31
N ASN A 88 -18.64 -18.33 -7.69
CA ASN A 88 -18.16 -19.58 -8.29
C ASN A 88 -19.30 -20.61 -8.45
N ILE A 89 -20.20 -20.73 -7.48
CA ILE A 89 -21.39 -21.58 -7.57
C ILE A 89 -22.31 -21.09 -8.70
N SER A 90 -22.50 -19.76 -8.81
CA SER A 90 -23.31 -19.12 -9.86
C SER A 90 -22.75 -19.34 -11.27
N ARG A 91 -21.43 -19.47 -11.44
CA ARG A 91 -20.82 -19.77 -12.75
C ARG A 91 -21.05 -21.21 -13.19
N ASN A 92 -21.22 -22.13 -12.25
CA ASN A 92 -21.37 -23.56 -12.51
C ASN A 92 -22.84 -24.01 -12.60
N ASN A 93 -23.77 -23.20 -12.11
CA ASN A 93 -25.19 -23.51 -12.03
C ASN A 93 -26.02 -22.35 -12.62
N ILE A 94 -27.23 -22.62 -13.10
CA ILE A 94 -28.16 -21.60 -13.69
C ILE A 94 -28.60 -20.52 -12.67
N ALA A 95 -28.10 -20.55 -11.42
CA ALA A 95 -28.40 -19.63 -10.34
C ALA A 95 -27.73 -18.26 -10.50
N TYR A 96 -28.11 -17.50 -11.53
CA TYR A 96 -27.64 -16.12 -11.79
C TYR A 96 -27.92 -15.16 -10.62
N GLN A 97 -28.95 -15.45 -9.82
CA GLN A 97 -29.30 -14.66 -8.64
C GLN A 97 -28.22 -14.71 -7.54
N LEU A 98 -27.42 -15.78 -7.45
CA LEU A 98 -26.32 -15.87 -6.49
C LEU A 98 -25.25 -14.79 -6.71
N LYS A 99 -25.01 -14.37 -7.97
CA LYS A 99 -24.11 -13.25 -8.26
C LYS A 99 -24.61 -11.94 -7.64
N HIS A 100 -25.92 -11.72 -7.60
CA HIS A 100 -26.51 -10.54 -6.97
C HIS A 100 -26.34 -10.58 -5.46
N ASN A 101 -26.57 -11.74 -4.83
CA ASN A 101 -26.37 -11.92 -3.38
C ASN A 101 -24.89 -11.77 -2.99
N ALA A 102 -23.96 -12.28 -3.80
CA ALA A 102 -22.53 -12.04 -3.61
C ALA A 102 -22.19 -10.54 -3.61
N ASN A 103 -22.73 -9.78 -4.58
CA ASN A 103 -22.52 -8.33 -4.63
C ASN A 103 -23.15 -7.62 -3.43
N LYS A 104 -24.37 -7.98 -3.02
CA LYS A 104 -25.02 -7.43 -1.83
C LYS A 104 -24.16 -7.67 -0.58
N LEU A 105 -23.59 -8.87 -0.43
CA LEU A 105 -22.72 -9.21 0.70
C LEU A 105 -21.43 -8.37 0.71
N SER A 106 -20.79 -8.19 -0.46
CA SER A 106 -19.64 -7.30 -0.61
C SER A 106 -19.98 -5.83 -0.27
N GLN A 107 -21.14 -5.33 -0.70
CA GLN A 107 -21.56 -3.96 -0.39
C GLN A 107 -21.91 -3.79 1.11
N TYR A 108 -22.53 -4.80 1.73
CA TYR A 108 -22.81 -4.80 3.16
C TYR A 108 -21.53 -4.63 3.99
N ILE A 109 -20.51 -5.46 3.73
CA ILE A 109 -19.26 -5.38 4.50
C ILE A 109 -18.45 -4.11 4.16
N LYS A 110 -18.56 -3.61 2.92
CA LYS A 110 -17.97 -2.32 2.51
C LYS A 110 -18.50 -1.17 3.37
N VAL A 111 -19.80 -1.09 3.60
CA VAL A 111 -20.39 -0.03 4.44
C VAL A 111 -19.85 -0.06 5.87
N GLN A 112 -19.59 -1.25 6.41
CA GLN A 112 -19.08 -1.39 7.79
C GLN A 112 -17.59 -1.12 7.93
N THR A 113 -16.80 -1.39 6.88
CA THR A 113 -15.33 -1.44 6.98
C THR A 113 -14.62 -0.43 6.10
N ALA A 114 -15.32 0.22 5.18
CA ALA A 114 -14.75 1.06 4.12
C ALA A 114 -13.70 0.33 3.26
N ILE A 115 -13.81 -1.00 3.15
CA ILE A 115 -12.98 -1.86 2.29
C ILE A 115 -13.88 -2.47 1.22
N GLU A 116 -13.51 -2.25 -0.04
CA GLU A 116 -14.28 -2.77 -1.18
C GLU A 116 -13.50 -3.86 -1.90
N ILE A 117 -14.06 -5.07 -1.90
CA ILE A 117 -13.55 -6.19 -2.70
C ILE A 117 -14.69 -6.69 -3.56
N HIS A 118 -14.55 -6.56 -4.88
CA HIS A 118 -15.52 -7.12 -5.81
C HIS A 118 -15.53 -8.65 -5.68
N PRO A 119 -16.70 -9.30 -5.54
CA PRO A 119 -16.75 -10.72 -5.19
C PRO A 119 -16.21 -11.63 -6.29
N ALA A 120 -16.20 -11.18 -7.55
CA ALA A 120 -15.63 -11.94 -8.67
C ALA A 120 -14.10 -11.83 -8.82
N ALA A 121 -13.42 -11.00 -8.02
CA ALA A 121 -11.96 -10.95 -7.99
C ALA A 121 -11.39 -12.32 -7.60
N GLU A 122 -10.25 -12.69 -8.15
CA GLU A 122 -9.59 -13.97 -7.84
C GLU A 122 -8.44 -13.71 -6.86
N ILE A 123 -8.57 -14.13 -5.60
CA ILE A 123 -7.55 -13.90 -4.58
C ILE A 123 -7.07 -15.23 -4.01
N GLY A 124 -5.77 -15.47 -4.07
CA GLY A 124 -5.10 -16.64 -3.51
C GLY A 124 -5.19 -16.70 -1.98
N VAL A 125 -4.77 -17.83 -1.43
CA VAL A 125 -4.77 -18.11 0.02
C VAL A 125 -3.35 -18.49 0.43
N PRO A 126 -2.84 -17.98 1.56
CA PRO A 126 -3.44 -16.94 2.41
C PRO A 126 -3.33 -15.53 1.81
N PHE A 127 -4.16 -14.62 2.29
CA PHE A 127 -4.18 -13.20 1.92
C PHE A 127 -4.57 -12.35 3.12
N VAL A 128 -3.88 -11.22 3.30
CA VAL A 128 -4.12 -10.28 4.39
C VAL A 128 -4.30 -8.87 3.85
N ILE A 129 -5.32 -8.19 4.39
CA ILE A 129 -5.44 -6.75 4.39
C ILE A 129 -5.28 -6.30 5.84
N ASP A 130 -4.26 -5.50 6.13
CA ASP A 130 -4.04 -4.90 7.43
C ASP A 130 -4.45 -3.43 7.44
N HIS A 131 -5.12 -3.02 8.52
CA HIS A 131 -5.88 -1.78 8.71
C HIS A 131 -7.03 -1.58 7.70
N GLY A 132 -6.71 -1.63 6.41
CA GLY A 132 -7.61 -1.87 5.30
C GLY A 132 -8.42 -0.67 4.80
N THR A 133 -8.83 0.25 5.66
CA THR A 133 -9.69 1.41 5.31
C THR A 133 -9.30 2.07 3.99
N GLY A 134 -10.26 2.24 3.07
CA GLY A 134 -10.05 2.87 1.76
C GLY A 134 -9.46 1.95 0.69
N THR A 135 -9.28 0.65 0.97
CA THR A 135 -8.81 -0.33 -0.02
C THR A 135 -9.92 -0.67 -1.02
N VAL A 136 -9.57 -0.75 -2.31
CA VAL A 136 -10.49 -1.08 -3.41
C VAL A 136 -9.85 -2.13 -4.33
N ILE A 137 -10.50 -3.29 -4.48
CA ILE A 137 -10.07 -4.39 -5.36
C ILE A 137 -11.17 -4.65 -6.41
N GLY A 138 -10.86 -4.38 -7.67
CA GLY A 138 -11.83 -4.47 -8.76
C GLY A 138 -12.13 -5.87 -9.30
N GLU A 139 -13.18 -5.96 -10.11
CA GLU A 139 -13.81 -7.22 -10.56
C GLU A 139 -12.86 -8.25 -11.16
N THR A 140 -11.94 -7.81 -12.02
CA THR A 140 -11.05 -8.68 -12.79
C THR A 140 -9.64 -8.73 -12.22
N ALA A 141 -9.47 -8.24 -10.98
CA ALA A 141 -8.20 -8.33 -10.28
C ALA A 141 -7.88 -9.80 -9.97
N LYS A 142 -6.61 -10.17 -10.14
CA LYS A 142 -6.09 -11.47 -9.74
C LYS A 142 -4.98 -11.23 -8.74
N ILE A 143 -4.98 -11.94 -7.61
CA ILE A 143 -3.98 -11.82 -6.56
C ILE A 143 -3.50 -13.22 -6.21
N GLY A 144 -2.19 -13.43 -6.18
CA GLY A 144 -1.57 -14.69 -5.82
C GLY A 144 -1.72 -15.02 -4.33
N ARG A 145 -1.00 -16.06 -3.90
CA ARG A 145 -0.96 -16.51 -2.50
C ARG A 145 0.10 -15.77 -1.68
N ASN A 146 -0.07 -15.76 -0.36
CA ASN A 146 0.80 -15.11 0.62
C ASN A 146 0.96 -13.59 0.42
N CYS A 147 -0.05 -12.91 -0.13
CA CYS A 147 0.01 -11.45 -0.30
C CYS A 147 -0.43 -10.73 0.98
N TYR A 148 0.21 -9.60 1.24
CA TYR A 148 -0.05 -8.75 2.39
C TYR A 148 -0.19 -7.29 1.92
N MET A 149 -1.31 -6.64 2.25
CA MET A 149 -1.59 -5.27 1.81
C MET A 149 -1.99 -4.40 3.00
N LEU A 150 -1.50 -3.17 3.00
CA LEU A 150 -1.90 -2.15 3.97
C LEU A 150 -3.18 -1.39 3.51
N GLN A 151 -3.60 -0.40 4.29
CA GLN A 151 -4.77 0.43 4.01
C GLN A 151 -4.65 1.25 2.73
N GLY A 152 -5.80 1.63 2.16
CA GLY A 152 -5.88 2.58 1.05
C GLY A 152 -5.34 2.06 -0.29
N VAL A 153 -5.09 0.76 -0.44
CA VAL A 153 -4.57 0.18 -1.68
C VAL A 153 -5.67 0.11 -2.74
N VAL A 154 -5.38 0.54 -3.97
CA VAL A 154 -6.33 0.49 -5.09
C VAL A 154 -5.78 -0.39 -6.20
N LEU A 155 -6.50 -1.48 -6.51
CA LEU A 155 -6.30 -2.33 -7.68
C LEU A 155 -7.41 -2.02 -8.70
N GLY A 156 -7.21 -0.96 -9.48
CA GLY A 156 -8.23 -0.31 -10.30
C GLY A 156 -8.06 -0.52 -11.80
N SER A 157 -9.07 -0.13 -12.58
CA SER A 157 -8.94 0.01 -14.03
C SER A 157 -8.17 1.28 -14.40
N GLU A 158 -7.57 1.30 -15.58
CA GLU A 158 -6.91 2.50 -16.12
C GLU A 158 -7.93 3.57 -16.55
N GLY A 159 -9.03 3.16 -17.19
CA GLY A 159 -10.08 4.08 -17.61
C GLY A 159 -11.01 4.49 -16.47
N ILE A 160 -11.56 5.70 -16.59
CA ILE A 160 -12.46 6.31 -15.60
C ILE A 160 -13.89 5.71 -15.71
N ALA A 161 -14.40 5.56 -16.93
CA ALA A 161 -15.71 5.00 -17.24
C ALA A 161 -15.67 4.26 -18.58
N ASN A 162 -16.71 3.47 -18.88
CA ASN A 162 -16.83 2.69 -20.13
C ASN A 162 -15.62 1.76 -20.39
N ASN A 163 -15.04 1.24 -19.31
CA ASN A 163 -13.95 0.27 -19.39
C ASN A 163 -14.40 -1.02 -20.07
N SER A 164 -13.45 -1.73 -20.70
CA SER A 164 -13.68 -3.05 -21.29
C SER A 164 -14.32 -4.01 -20.28
N SER A 165 -15.31 -4.80 -20.72
CA SER A 165 -15.91 -5.84 -19.87
C SER A 165 -14.92 -6.95 -19.50
N GLY A 166 -13.82 -7.09 -20.25
CA GLY A 166 -12.76 -8.07 -20.01
C GLY A 166 -11.77 -7.69 -18.89
N LYS A 167 -10.58 -8.31 -18.94
CA LYS A 167 -9.47 -8.04 -18.02
C LYS A 167 -9.07 -6.56 -18.12
N ARG A 168 -9.14 -5.86 -16.99
CA ARG A 168 -8.88 -4.40 -16.87
C ARG A 168 -8.25 -3.98 -15.55
N HIS A 169 -8.21 -4.89 -14.58
CA HIS A 169 -7.58 -4.67 -13.28
C HIS A 169 -6.27 -5.48 -13.18
N PRO A 170 -5.40 -5.17 -12.22
CA PRO A 170 -4.08 -5.79 -12.13
C PRO A 170 -4.09 -7.30 -11.87
N THR A 171 -2.97 -7.94 -12.19
CA THR A 171 -2.59 -9.27 -11.73
C THR A 171 -1.42 -9.13 -10.76
N ILE A 172 -1.58 -9.56 -9.52
CA ILE A 172 -0.57 -9.56 -8.49
C ILE A 172 -0.07 -10.99 -8.30
N GLY A 173 1.25 -11.18 -8.36
CA GLY A 173 1.91 -12.47 -8.13
C GLY A 173 1.80 -12.96 -6.68
N ASN A 174 2.59 -13.97 -6.36
CA ASN A 174 2.67 -14.58 -5.04
C ASN A 174 3.68 -13.84 -4.16
N ASN A 175 3.45 -13.87 -2.85
CA ASN A 175 4.36 -13.29 -1.84
C ASN A 175 4.61 -11.78 -2.06
N VAL A 176 3.61 -11.05 -2.58
CA VAL A 176 3.71 -9.59 -2.79
C VAL A 176 3.30 -8.85 -1.53
N GLU A 177 4.10 -7.86 -1.13
CA GLU A 177 3.83 -6.96 -0.02
C GLU A 177 3.55 -5.54 -0.58
N ILE A 178 2.35 -5.01 -0.33
CA ILE A 178 1.91 -3.71 -0.87
C ILE A 178 1.73 -2.71 0.28
N GLY A 179 2.51 -1.63 0.23
CA GLY A 179 2.46 -0.54 1.20
C GLY A 179 1.16 0.27 1.17
N ALA A 180 0.97 1.12 2.18
CA ALA A 180 -0.25 1.90 2.33
C ALA A 180 -0.44 2.89 1.16
N HIS A 181 -1.69 3.11 0.76
CA HIS A 181 -2.07 4.10 -0.26
C HIS A 181 -1.45 3.89 -1.66
N VAL A 182 -1.00 2.67 -1.97
CA VAL A 182 -0.52 2.31 -3.32
C VAL A 182 -1.68 2.22 -4.30
N ARG A 183 -1.48 2.72 -5.52
CA ARG A 183 -2.44 2.59 -6.63
C ARG A 183 -1.81 1.83 -7.79
N ILE A 184 -2.47 0.76 -8.23
CA ILE A 184 -2.05 -0.08 -9.35
C ILE A 184 -3.21 -0.10 -10.35
N PHE A 185 -2.97 0.42 -11.56
CA PHE A 185 -4.02 0.63 -12.55
C PHE A 185 -3.78 -0.16 -13.84
N GLY A 186 -4.88 -0.69 -14.38
CA GLY A 186 -4.90 -1.36 -15.66
C GLY A 186 -4.62 -2.86 -15.58
N PRO A 187 -4.68 -3.56 -16.73
CA PRO A 187 -4.44 -5.00 -16.83
C PRO A 187 -2.94 -5.35 -16.77
N ILE A 188 -2.19 -4.73 -15.85
CA ILE A 188 -0.75 -4.94 -15.66
C ILE A 188 -0.45 -6.08 -14.70
N THR A 189 0.77 -6.59 -14.75
CA THR A 189 1.27 -7.70 -13.94
C THR A 189 2.35 -7.24 -12.98
N ILE A 190 2.14 -7.53 -11.69
CA ILE A 190 3.18 -7.46 -10.65
C ILE A 190 3.67 -8.88 -10.42
N GLY A 191 4.97 -9.12 -10.61
CA GLY A 191 5.58 -10.43 -10.44
C GLY A 191 5.58 -10.94 -9.00
N ASP A 192 6.11 -12.15 -8.81
CA ASP A 192 6.23 -12.78 -7.50
C ASP A 192 7.29 -12.08 -6.63
N HIS A 193 7.15 -12.13 -5.30
CA HIS A 193 8.14 -11.60 -4.35
C HIS A 193 8.45 -10.10 -4.52
N VAL A 194 7.49 -9.32 -4.99
CA VAL A 194 7.63 -7.87 -5.12
C VAL A 194 7.25 -7.18 -3.82
N LYS A 195 8.00 -6.14 -3.44
CA LYS A 195 7.62 -5.21 -2.36
C LYS A 195 7.41 -3.82 -2.93
N ILE A 196 6.27 -3.21 -2.61
CA ILE A 196 5.90 -1.88 -3.12
C ILE A 196 5.83 -0.89 -1.96
N SER A 197 6.65 0.16 -2.00
CA SER A 197 6.61 1.24 -1.02
C SER A 197 5.25 1.94 -0.97
N PRO A 198 4.81 2.42 0.21
CA PRO A 198 3.62 3.25 0.33
C PRO A 198 3.59 4.42 -0.66
N TYR A 199 2.39 4.90 -1.00
CA TYR A 199 2.13 6.03 -1.92
C TYR A 199 2.58 5.84 -3.38
N SER A 200 3.09 4.67 -3.76
CA SER A 200 3.46 4.37 -5.15
C SER A 200 2.25 4.37 -6.10
N ILE A 201 2.43 4.89 -7.32
CA ILE A 201 1.50 4.75 -8.43
C ILE A 201 2.15 3.88 -9.51
N ILE A 202 1.54 2.73 -9.80
CA ILE A 202 2.07 1.76 -10.75
C ILE A 202 1.16 1.69 -11.98
N LEU A 203 1.74 1.97 -13.14
CA LEU A 203 1.06 2.01 -14.44
C LEU A 203 1.62 0.98 -15.44
N ASN A 204 2.68 0.27 -15.08
CA ASN A 204 3.36 -0.69 -15.94
C ASN A 204 3.72 -1.96 -15.15
N ASP A 205 3.98 -3.04 -15.88
CA ASP A 205 4.39 -4.31 -15.30
C ASP A 205 5.65 -4.19 -14.43
N ILE A 206 5.71 -4.96 -13.35
CA ILE A 206 6.87 -5.05 -12.45
C ILE A 206 7.39 -6.49 -12.47
N PRO A 207 8.66 -6.74 -12.81
CA PRO A 207 9.27 -8.06 -12.74
C PRO A 207 9.26 -8.66 -11.33
N SER A 208 9.27 -10.00 -11.25
CA SER A 208 9.43 -10.71 -9.97
C SER A 208 10.71 -10.30 -9.24
N SER A 209 10.71 -10.45 -7.92
CA SER A 209 11.84 -10.13 -7.02
C SER A 209 12.30 -8.66 -7.06
N SER A 210 11.39 -7.75 -7.41
CA SER A 210 11.64 -6.30 -7.43
C SER A 210 11.27 -5.62 -6.12
N ASN A 211 11.95 -4.51 -5.81
CA ASN A 211 11.52 -3.55 -4.80
C ASN A 211 11.16 -2.22 -5.50
N VAL A 212 9.90 -1.81 -5.41
CA VAL A 212 9.49 -0.47 -5.82
C VAL A 212 9.68 0.47 -4.66
N ILE A 213 10.48 1.51 -4.88
CA ILE A 213 10.77 2.54 -3.89
C ILE A 213 10.34 3.90 -4.42
N VAL A 214 9.76 4.72 -3.55
CA VAL A 214 9.55 6.14 -3.83
C VAL A 214 10.85 6.87 -3.51
N GLN A 215 11.53 7.39 -4.54
CA GLN A 215 12.83 8.03 -4.36
C GLN A 215 12.72 9.48 -3.85
N SER A 216 11.65 10.18 -4.20
CA SER A 216 11.45 11.57 -3.79
C SER A 216 9.96 11.90 -3.66
N GLU A 217 9.58 12.44 -2.50
CA GLU A 217 8.36 13.22 -2.30
C GLU A 217 8.81 14.52 -1.65
N TYR A 218 8.42 15.65 -2.20
CA TYR A 218 8.79 16.93 -1.63
C TYR A 218 7.71 17.98 -1.84
N GLN A 219 7.53 18.82 -0.81
CA GLN A 219 6.70 20.02 -0.91
C GLN A 219 7.57 21.17 -1.40
N VAL A 220 7.19 21.76 -2.53
CA VAL A 220 7.83 22.96 -3.08
C VAL A 220 7.05 24.21 -2.68
N ASN A 221 7.66 25.10 -1.90
CA ASN A 221 7.18 26.47 -1.73
C ASN A 221 7.96 27.36 -2.69
N LYS A 222 7.30 27.95 -3.69
CA LYS A 222 7.96 28.76 -4.73
C LYS A 222 7.39 30.17 -4.80
N SER A 223 8.25 31.17 -4.91
CA SER A 223 7.86 32.54 -5.27
C SER A 223 7.52 32.63 -6.76
N LYS A 224 6.35 33.24 -7.08
CA LYS A 224 5.90 33.46 -8.46
C LYS A 224 6.80 34.41 -9.25
N ALA A 225 7.62 35.22 -8.58
CA ALA A 225 8.47 36.21 -9.21
C ALA A 225 9.69 35.60 -9.93
N TYR A 226 10.04 34.34 -9.66
CA TYR A 226 11.26 33.72 -10.17
C TYR A 226 10.98 32.47 -11.01
N PRO A 227 11.73 32.23 -12.11
CA PRO A 227 11.44 31.17 -13.06
C PRO A 227 11.83 29.76 -12.57
N ILE A 228 12.65 29.63 -11.51
CA ILE A 228 13.21 28.36 -11.02
C ILE A 228 12.22 27.19 -10.97
N LYS A 229 12.59 26.03 -11.49
CA LYS A 229 11.81 24.79 -11.35
C LYS A 229 12.71 23.67 -10.85
N VAL A 230 12.16 22.80 -10.00
CA VAL A 230 12.82 21.56 -9.57
C VAL A 230 11.88 20.39 -9.85
N PHE A 231 12.35 19.46 -10.68
CA PHE A 231 11.61 18.29 -11.15
C PHE A 231 11.91 17.03 -10.36
N GLY A 232 13.08 16.96 -9.74
CA GLY A 232 13.43 15.84 -8.88
C GLY A 232 14.69 16.10 -8.08
N VAL A 233 14.78 15.45 -6.93
CA VAL A 233 16.00 15.33 -6.16
C VAL A 233 16.28 13.84 -5.96
N ILE A 234 17.42 13.38 -6.43
CA ILE A 234 17.76 11.96 -6.54
C ILE A 234 19.01 11.70 -5.71
N PRO A 235 18.99 10.75 -4.78
CA PRO A 235 20.20 10.31 -4.10
C PRO A 235 20.99 9.40 -5.04
N ARG A 236 22.26 9.70 -5.21
CA ARG A 236 23.24 8.93 -5.98
C ARG A 236 24.22 8.26 -5.02
N GLU A 237 25.04 7.37 -5.58
CA GLU A 237 26.12 6.72 -4.85
C GLU A 237 27.14 7.75 -4.30
N ALA A 238 28.00 7.31 -3.40
CA ALA A 238 29.05 8.14 -2.80
C ALA A 238 28.52 9.43 -2.15
N SER A 239 27.32 9.40 -1.56
CA SER A 239 26.70 10.54 -0.87
C SER A 239 26.49 11.78 -1.76
N VAL A 240 26.21 11.57 -3.05
CA VAL A 240 25.89 12.66 -3.98
C VAL A 240 24.39 12.86 -4.11
N LEU A 241 23.93 14.10 -4.03
CA LEU A 241 22.57 14.52 -4.30
C LEU A 241 22.49 15.17 -5.68
N GLU A 242 21.65 14.63 -6.56
CA GLU A 242 21.39 15.18 -7.89
C GLU A 242 20.05 15.92 -7.88
N ILE A 243 20.06 17.20 -8.22
CA ILE A 243 18.86 18.03 -8.32
C ILE A 243 18.63 18.39 -9.79
N ASN A 244 17.50 17.94 -10.35
CA ASN A 244 17.12 18.20 -11.74
C ASN A 244 16.03 19.26 -11.81
N GLY A 245 16.12 20.17 -12.77
CA GLY A 245 15.24 21.34 -12.83
C GLY A 245 15.40 22.21 -14.07
N GLU A 246 14.98 23.47 -13.97
CA GLU A 246 15.23 24.53 -14.95
C GLU A 246 15.68 25.81 -14.22
N TYR A 247 16.55 26.58 -14.88
CA TYR A 247 17.12 27.84 -14.39
C TYR A 247 17.97 27.69 -13.12
N LEU A 248 18.41 26.49 -12.77
CA LEU A 248 19.07 26.21 -11.49
C LEU A 248 20.39 26.97 -11.32
N SER A 249 21.09 27.31 -12.42
CA SER A 249 22.40 27.96 -12.35
C SER A 249 22.33 29.34 -11.70
N SER A 250 21.20 30.04 -11.86
CA SER A 250 21.00 31.42 -11.38
C SER A 250 20.73 31.54 -9.89
N PHE A 251 20.58 30.42 -9.16
CA PHE A 251 20.15 30.42 -7.75
C PHE A 251 21.18 29.77 -6.83
N HIS A 252 21.38 30.32 -5.64
CA HIS A 252 22.24 29.73 -4.62
C HIS A 252 21.47 28.64 -3.87
N LEU A 253 22.07 27.46 -3.72
CA LEU A 253 21.47 26.34 -3.01
C LEU A 253 22.05 26.26 -1.60
N PHE A 254 21.16 26.10 -0.62
CA PHE A 254 21.48 25.91 0.79
C PHE A 254 20.75 24.69 1.37
N ILE A 255 21.35 24.07 2.38
CA ILE A 255 20.69 23.11 3.27
C ILE A 255 20.39 23.82 4.59
N LYS A 256 19.11 23.87 4.97
CA LYS A 256 18.63 24.64 6.13
C LYS A 256 17.74 23.80 7.04
N ASP A 257 17.70 24.16 8.33
CA ASP A 257 16.82 23.59 9.34
C ASP A 257 15.39 24.17 9.27
N THR A 258 14.53 23.75 10.20
CA THR A 258 13.14 24.27 10.32
C THR A 258 13.04 25.75 10.66
N ASN A 259 14.12 26.37 11.16
CA ASN A 259 14.18 27.80 11.43
C ASN A 259 14.75 28.59 10.25
N HIS A 260 14.97 27.93 9.10
CA HIS A 260 15.57 28.53 7.91
C HIS A 260 16.99 29.07 8.18
N LEU A 261 17.70 28.44 9.12
CA LEU A 261 19.11 28.68 9.38
C LEU A 261 19.95 27.60 8.71
N LEU A 262 21.17 27.96 8.29
CA LEU A 262 22.13 26.98 7.77
C LEU A 262 22.42 25.93 8.84
N ASP A 263 22.24 24.65 8.51
CA ASP A 263 22.64 23.58 9.40
C ASP A 263 24.16 23.43 9.34
N LYS A 264 24.84 23.82 10.41
CA LYS A 264 26.31 23.78 10.51
C LYS A 264 26.86 22.36 10.64
N ASN A 265 26.00 21.39 10.94
CA ASN A 265 26.39 19.99 11.09
C ASN A 265 26.42 19.27 9.73
N ILE A 266 25.77 19.83 8.72
CA ILE A 266 25.75 19.28 7.36
C ILE A 266 26.75 20.03 6.48
N VAL A 267 27.89 19.40 6.23
CA VAL A 267 28.89 19.92 5.30
C VAL A 267 28.61 19.35 3.90
N TYR A 268 28.61 20.21 2.89
CA TYR A 268 28.39 19.80 1.50
C TYR A 268 29.15 20.70 0.52
N GLN A 269 29.35 20.21 -0.70
CA GLN A 269 29.96 20.94 -1.80
C GLN A 269 29.14 20.77 -3.07
N ILE A 270 28.88 21.88 -3.79
CA ILE A 270 28.34 21.82 -5.14
C ILE A 270 29.47 21.44 -6.08
N ILE A 271 29.42 20.23 -6.65
CA ILE A 271 30.47 19.67 -7.51
C ILE A 271 30.19 19.87 -9.01
N ASP A 272 28.92 20.06 -9.39
CA ASP A 272 28.51 20.45 -10.74
C ASP A 272 27.25 21.31 -10.66
N LYS A 273 27.15 22.33 -11.52
CA LYS A 273 26.01 23.25 -11.54
C LYS A 273 25.78 23.79 -12.95
N SER A 274 24.58 23.55 -13.45
CA SER A 274 24.07 24.00 -14.75
C SER A 274 22.62 24.45 -14.60
N ASP A 275 22.01 24.95 -15.68
CA ASP A 275 20.59 25.35 -15.65
C ASP A 275 19.64 24.19 -15.38
N ASN A 276 20.00 22.97 -15.78
CA ASN A 276 19.11 21.83 -15.71
C ASN A 276 19.45 20.84 -14.59
N LYS A 277 20.62 21.00 -13.97
CA LYS A 277 21.15 20.03 -13.01
C LYS A 277 22.12 20.66 -12.02
N ILE A 278 22.02 20.29 -10.75
CA ILE A 278 23.02 20.52 -9.71
C ILE A 278 23.42 19.18 -9.10
N LEU A 279 24.72 18.95 -8.94
CA LEU A 279 25.25 17.83 -8.15
C LEU A 279 25.86 18.38 -6.87
N VAL A 280 25.44 17.81 -5.74
CA VAL A 280 25.88 18.20 -4.40
C VAL A 280 26.51 17.00 -3.71
N GLN A 281 27.81 17.09 -3.43
CA GLN A 281 28.49 16.12 -2.58
C GLN A 281 28.16 16.41 -1.11
N ILE A 282 27.55 15.46 -0.41
CA ILE A 282 27.39 15.53 1.04
C ILE A 282 28.64 14.90 1.68
N THR A 283 29.28 15.64 2.58
CA THR A 283 30.45 15.18 3.32
C THR A 283 30.02 14.20 4.41
N PRO A 284 30.81 13.16 4.72
CA PRO A 284 30.56 12.27 5.85
C PRO A 284 30.34 13.05 7.15
N LEU A 285 29.29 12.68 7.89
CA LEU A 285 28.99 13.27 9.20
C LEU A 285 30.14 13.04 10.17
N THR A 286 30.63 14.11 10.79
CA THR A 286 31.68 14.07 11.82
C THR A 286 31.11 14.03 13.24
N ILE A 287 29.80 14.24 13.37
CA ILE A 287 29.05 14.19 14.63
C ILE A 287 27.77 13.38 14.45
N GLN A 288 27.27 12.79 15.53
CA GLN A 288 26.03 12.04 15.51
C GLN A 288 24.84 13.01 15.46
N ILE A 289 24.07 12.96 14.37
CA ILE A 289 22.84 13.73 14.19
C ILE A 289 21.65 12.79 14.38
N ASP A 290 20.64 13.20 15.15
CA ASP A 290 19.47 12.36 15.36
C ASP A 290 18.54 12.32 14.13
N LYS A 291 17.76 11.25 14.00
CA LYS A 291 16.88 11.01 12.84
C LYS A 291 15.80 12.09 12.67
N ASN A 292 15.34 12.74 13.74
CA ASN A 292 14.33 13.80 13.63
C ASN A 292 14.93 15.10 13.09
N THR A 293 16.15 15.43 13.48
CA THR A 293 16.89 16.58 12.91
C THR A 293 17.06 16.42 11.40
N ILE A 294 17.48 15.24 10.93
CA ILE A 294 17.64 14.94 9.49
C ILE A 294 16.33 15.11 8.71
N ARG A 295 15.21 14.62 9.25
CA ARG A 295 13.88 14.74 8.64
C ARG A 295 13.38 16.17 8.49
N ASN A 296 13.96 17.09 9.24
CA ASN A 296 13.56 18.49 9.30
C ASN A 296 14.43 19.40 8.42
N LEU A 297 15.37 18.83 7.68
CA LEU A 297 16.19 19.57 6.72
C LEU A 297 15.42 19.88 5.43
N SER A 298 15.71 21.06 4.89
CA SER A 298 15.16 21.58 3.64
C SER A 298 16.27 21.98 2.68
N LEU A 299 16.02 21.80 1.38
CA LEU A 299 16.84 22.43 0.34
C LEU A 299 16.22 23.78 0.00
N VAL A 300 17.01 24.84 0.11
CA VAL A 300 16.56 26.22 -0.07
C VAL A 300 17.34 26.87 -1.19
N PHE A 301 16.63 27.35 -2.20
CA PHE A 301 17.19 28.17 -3.27
C PHE A 301 16.97 29.63 -2.96
N GLU A 302 18.04 30.42 -3.11
CA GLU A 302 18.03 31.86 -2.90
C GLU A 302 18.49 32.64 -4.14
N TYR A 303 17.93 33.84 -4.28
CA TYR A 303 18.35 34.86 -5.25
C TYR A 303 18.38 36.21 -4.54
N ASP A 304 19.49 36.95 -4.66
CA ASP A 304 19.70 38.24 -3.99
C ASP A 304 19.33 38.22 -2.48
N GLY A 305 19.74 37.16 -1.78
CA GLY A 305 19.52 36.98 -0.33
C GLY A 305 18.07 36.69 0.07
N LYS A 306 17.20 36.37 -0.89
CA LYS A 306 15.79 36.00 -0.65
C LYS A 306 15.57 34.53 -0.96
N GLU A 307 14.86 33.82 -0.09
CA GLU A 307 14.39 32.46 -0.36
C GLU A 307 13.32 32.49 -1.47
N VAL A 308 13.61 31.79 -2.57
CA VAL A 308 12.74 31.76 -3.75
C VAL A 308 12.06 30.42 -3.97
N LEU A 309 12.70 29.33 -3.53
CA LEU A 309 12.17 27.99 -3.62
C LEU A 309 12.66 27.15 -2.43
N ILE A 310 11.74 26.48 -1.75
CA ILE A 310 12.01 25.66 -0.57
C ILE A 310 11.45 24.26 -0.80
N ILE A 311 12.33 23.27 -0.73
CA ILE A 311 12.01 21.84 -0.81
C ILE A 311 12.05 21.29 0.61
N ASN A 312 10.89 21.16 1.23
CA ASN A 312 10.80 20.62 2.59
C ASN A 312 10.90 19.10 2.58
N ARG A 313 11.54 18.54 3.62
CA ARG A 313 11.64 17.09 3.86
C ARG A 313 12.16 16.32 2.65
N CYS A 314 13.32 16.72 2.14
CA CYS A 314 13.92 16.07 0.99
C CYS A 314 14.35 14.62 1.32
N MET A 315 13.52 13.63 0.97
CA MET A 315 13.80 12.20 1.24
C MET A 315 15.14 11.73 0.64
N ALA A 316 15.56 12.31 -0.47
CA ALA A 316 16.85 12.00 -1.09
C ALA A 316 18.02 12.42 -0.18
N LEU A 317 17.94 13.60 0.43
CA LEU A 317 18.92 14.06 1.42
C LEU A 317 18.86 13.22 2.69
N GLU A 318 17.65 12.93 3.20
CA GLU A 318 17.46 12.06 4.37
C GLU A 318 18.10 10.69 4.14
N LYS A 319 17.89 10.08 2.97
CA LYS A 319 18.45 8.77 2.63
C LYS A 319 19.98 8.78 2.67
N ILE A 320 20.62 9.80 2.07
CA ILE A 320 22.09 9.92 2.09
C ILE A 320 22.60 10.05 3.53
N LEU A 321 21.96 10.88 4.34
CA LEU A 321 22.40 11.15 5.71
C LEU A 321 22.16 9.94 6.65
N LEU A 322 21.01 9.27 6.54
CA LEU A 322 20.71 8.09 7.36
C LEU A 322 21.64 6.91 7.05
N GLN A 323 22.04 6.72 5.78
CA GLN A 323 23.01 5.69 5.39
C GLN A 323 24.36 5.87 6.08
N GLN A 324 24.76 7.11 6.39
CA GLN A 324 26.03 7.38 7.08
C GLN A 324 26.00 7.09 8.58
N ILE A 325 24.81 7.00 9.19
CA ILE A 325 24.63 6.75 10.62
C ILE A 325 24.38 5.26 10.91
N GLU A 326 23.90 4.52 9.91
CA GLU A 326 23.63 3.08 10.00
C GLU A 326 24.84 2.22 9.57
N CYS A 327 25.95 2.83 9.14
CA CYS A 327 27.24 2.17 8.86
C CYS A 327 28.19 2.29 10.05
#